data_AF-W2C8F4-F1
#
_entry.id   AF-W2C8F4-F1
#
_cell.length_a   1.000
_cell.length_b   1.000
_cell.length_c   1.000
_cell.angle_alpha   90.00
_cell.angle_beta   90.00
_cell.angle_gamma   90.00
#
_symmetry.space_group_name_H-M   'P 1'
#
loop_
_entity.id
_entity.type
_entity.pdbx_description
1 polymer ?
#
loop_
_entity_poly.entity_id
_entity_poly.type
_entity_poly.pdbx_seq_one_letter_code
_entity_poly.pdbx_strand_id
1 'polypeptide(L)'
;MGQTFGRGHFPSQEMGQTFGRGHFPSKEMGPTFGRGHFPSKEMGPTFGRGHFRIEEMGQTFGRGHFPSKEMGPTFGRGHFPSQEMGQTFGRGHFPSKEMGPTFGRGHFPSQEMGPTFGRGHFRIEEMGQTFGRGHFRGSDDLNN
;
A
#
# COMPACT_ATOMS: atom_id res chain seq x y z
N MET A 1 8.12 24.58 4.05
CA MET A 1 6.75 24.34 3.52
C MET A 1 5.74 24.48 4.63
N GLY A 2 4.61 25.13 4.37
CA GLY A 2 3.57 25.36 5.39
C GLY A 2 2.73 24.12 5.67
N GLN A 3 2.06 24.12 6.82
CA GLN A 3 1.09 23.10 7.19
C GLN A 3 -0.25 23.38 6.49
N THR A 4 -0.88 22.35 5.96
CA THR A 4 -2.16 22.45 5.26
C THR A 4 -3.28 21.90 6.13
N PHE A 5 -4.24 22.76 6.47
CA PHE A 5 -5.40 22.38 7.28
C PHE A 5 -6.69 22.61 6.51
N GLY A 6 -7.63 21.67 6.65
CA GLY A 6 -9.04 21.90 6.34
C GLY A 6 -9.65 20.95 5.33
N ARG A 7 -10.74 21.41 4.70
CA ARG A 7 -11.56 20.64 3.76
C ARG A 7 -11.63 21.33 2.42
N GLY A 8 -11.27 20.64 1.35
CA GLY A 8 -11.27 21.23 0.01
C GLY A 8 -10.29 20.60 -0.97
N HIS A 9 -9.99 21.34 -2.03
CA HIS A 9 -9.03 20.98 -3.07
C HIS A 9 -7.79 21.88 -2.93
N PHE A 10 -6.62 21.28 -2.74
CA PHE A 10 -5.38 22.00 -2.44
C PHE A 10 -4.29 21.57 -3.41
N PRO A 11 -4.19 22.21 -4.59
CA PRO A 11 -3.10 21.94 -5.51
C PRO A 11 -1.87 22.72 -5.04
N SER A 12 -0.77 22.00 -4.82
CA SER A 12 0.53 22.61 -4.49
C SER A 12 1.64 21.83 -5.19
N GLN A 13 2.81 22.43 -5.45
CA GLN A 13 3.96 21.62 -5.85
C GLN A 13 4.48 20.78 -4.67
N GLU A 14 4.54 21.39 -3.50
CA GLU A 14 5.08 20.80 -2.29
C GLU A 14 4.12 21.04 -1.14
N MET A 15 3.86 20.02 -0.33
CA MET A 15 3.04 20.15 0.86
C MET A 15 3.83 19.66 2.06
N GLY A 16 3.82 20.48 3.12
CA GLY A 16 4.31 20.06 4.41
C GLY A 16 3.32 19.12 5.09
N GLN A 17 3.26 19.23 6.41
CA GLN A 17 2.34 18.41 7.19
C GLN A 17 0.88 18.74 6.85
N THR A 18 0.09 17.71 6.53
CA THR A 18 -1.27 17.90 6.05
C THR A 18 -2.29 17.27 7.01
N PHE A 19 -3.30 18.05 7.41
CA PHE A 19 -4.38 17.61 8.29
C PHE A 19 -5.75 17.95 7.70
N GLY A 20 -6.61 16.94 7.60
CA GLY A 20 -8.02 17.16 7.29
C GLY A 20 -8.56 16.26 6.19
N ARG A 21 -9.48 16.79 5.38
CA ARG A 21 -10.25 15.96 4.45
C ARG A 21 -10.43 16.59 3.07
N GLY A 22 -9.96 15.98 2.00
CA GLY A 22 -10.00 16.67 0.71
C GLY A 22 -9.28 15.99 -0.43
N HIS A 23 -8.98 16.78 -1.46
CA HIS A 23 -8.18 16.40 -2.61
C HIS A 23 -6.89 17.21 -2.60
N PHE A 24 -5.75 16.52 -2.53
CA PHE A 24 -4.45 17.16 -2.32
C PHE A 24 -3.49 16.72 -3.42
N PRO A 25 -3.63 17.21 -4.66
CA PRO A 25 -2.64 16.95 -5.69
C PRO A 25 -1.35 17.72 -5.37
N SER A 26 -0.23 17.01 -5.24
CA SER A 26 1.10 17.63 -5.18
C SER A 26 2.19 16.79 -5.82
N LYS A 27 3.42 17.30 -5.96
CA LYS A 27 4.56 16.44 -6.32
C LYS A 27 5.10 15.73 -5.08
N GLU A 28 5.39 16.51 -4.04
CA GLU A 28 5.94 16.00 -2.78
C GLU A 28 5.03 16.37 -1.62
N MET A 29 4.79 15.38 -0.77
CA MET A 29 3.91 15.54 0.37
C MET A 29 4.57 15.00 1.63
N GLY A 30 4.61 15.86 2.64
CA GLY A 30 5.03 15.50 3.97
C GLY A 30 4.00 14.61 4.69
N PRO A 31 4.20 14.42 6.01
CA PRO A 31 3.35 13.56 6.80
C PRO A 31 1.88 13.99 6.75
N THR A 32 0.99 13.03 6.58
CA THR A 32 -0.43 13.31 6.35
C THR A 32 -1.35 12.56 7.30
N PHE A 33 -2.29 13.31 7.85
CA PHE A 33 -3.26 12.85 8.83
C PHE A 33 -4.67 13.20 8.37
N GLY A 34 -5.46 12.17 8.05
CA GLY A 34 -6.88 12.39 7.73
C GLY A 34 -7.38 11.55 6.57
N ARG A 35 -8.28 12.12 5.77
CA ARG A 35 -9.03 11.33 4.78
C ARG A 35 -9.22 12.01 3.44
N GLY A 36 -8.96 11.35 2.33
CA GLY A 36 -9.04 12.07 1.07
C GLY A 36 -8.54 11.32 -0.14
N HIS A 37 -8.26 12.09 -1.17
CA HIS A 37 -7.58 11.64 -2.37
C HIS A 37 -6.26 12.41 -2.51
N PHE A 38 -5.17 11.66 -2.62
CA PHE A 38 -3.80 12.19 -2.58
C PHE A 38 -3.04 11.67 -3.79
N PRO A 39 -3.13 12.35 -4.94
CA PRO A 39 -2.18 12.15 -6.03
C PRO A 39 -0.86 12.83 -5.67
N SER A 40 0.21 12.06 -5.54
CA SER A 40 1.57 12.63 -5.48
C SER A 40 2.61 11.78 -6.17
N LYS A 41 3.84 12.28 -6.29
CA LYS A 41 4.98 11.45 -6.69
C LYS A 41 5.59 10.81 -5.47
N GLU A 42 5.91 11.62 -4.48
CA GLU A 42 6.47 11.16 -3.22
C GLU A 42 5.56 11.54 -2.07
N MET A 43 5.51 10.65 -1.09
CA MET A 43 4.72 10.87 0.10
C MET A 43 5.37 10.29 1.33
N GLY A 44 5.50 11.14 2.34
CA GLY A 44 5.90 10.74 3.67
C GLY A 44 4.85 9.90 4.40
N PRO A 45 5.09 9.67 5.71
CA PRO A 45 4.24 8.82 6.53
C PRO A 45 2.77 9.25 6.52
N THR A 46 1.88 8.28 6.39
CA THR A 46 0.44 8.54 6.26
C THR A 46 -0.36 7.83 7.34
N PHE A 47 -1.18 8.59 8.06
CA PHE A 47 -2.11 8.11 9.07
C PHE A 47 -3.53 8.48 8.66
N GLY A 48 -4.26 7.55 8.05
CA GLY A 48 -5.50 7.97 7.44
C GLY A 48 -6.30 6.98 6.64
N ARG A 49 -7.32 7.52 5.97
CA ARG A 49 -8.28 6.76 5.20
C ARG A 49 -8.49 7.36 3.83
N GLY A 50 -8.35 6.64 2.73
CA GLY A 50 -8.50 7.33 1.44
C GLY A 50 -8.09 6.56 0.22
N HIS A 51 -7.91 7.31 -0.86
CA HIS A 51 -7.32 6.87 -2.10
C HIS A 51 -6.01 7.61 -2.32
N PHE A 52 -4.95 6.88 -2.57
CA PHE A 52 -3.58 7.36 -2.54
C PHE A 52 -2.90 6.85 -3.79
N ARG A 53 -2.80 7.70 -4.82
CA ARG A 53 -2.05 7.38 -6.03
C ARG A 53 -0.69 8.07 -5.94
N ILE A 54 0.32 7.33 -5.48
CA ILE A 54 1.66 7.85 -5.22
C ILE A 54 2.70 7.03 -5.99
N GLU A 55 3.82 7.59 -6.46
CA GLU A 55 4.89 6.76 -7.03
C GLU A 55 5.67 6.06 -5.91
N GLU A 56 6.20 6.82 -4.96
CA GLU A 56 6.93 6.32 -3.78
C GLU A 56 6.20 6.69 -2.49
N MET A 57 5.65 5.67 -1.83
CA MET A 57 4.88 5.85 -0.60
C MET A 57 5.68 5.36 0.60
N GLY A 58 5.86 6.25 1.58
CA GLY A 58 6.43 5.91 2.86
C GLY A 58 5.50 5.05 3.73
N GLN A 59 5.81 5.04 5.03
CA GLN A 59 5.12 4.20 5.99
C GLN A 59 3.62 4.54 6.09
N THR A 60 2.77 3.52 5.98
CA THR A 60 1.32 3.71 5.92
C THR A 60 0.62 3.07 7.09
N PHE A 61 -0.20 3.85 7.80
CA PHE A 61 -1.11 3.40 8.84
C PHE A 61 -2.54 3.79 8.47
N GLY A 62 -3.36 2.79 8.16
CA GLY A 62 -4.80 3.03 8.03
C GLY A 62 -5.52 2.20 7.00
N ARG A 63 -6.49 2.82 6.31
CA ARG A 63 -7.48 2.05 5.53
C ARG A 63 -7.80 2.67 4.18
N GLY A 64 -7.74 1.93 3.08
CA GLY A 64 -7.99 2.57 1.79
C GLY A 64 -7.56 1.80 0.56
N HIS A 65 -7.35 2.55 -0.50
CA HIS A 65 -6.78 2.10 -1.75
C HIS A 65 -5.49 2.87 -2.01
N PHE A 66 -4.38 2.16 -2.18
CA PHE A 66 -3.05 2.76 -2.28
C PHE A 66 -2.31 2.20 -3.49
N PRO A 67 -2.63 2.66 -4.71
CA PRO A 67 -1.76 2.41 -5.85
C PRO A 67 -0.42 3.11 -5.70
N SER A 68 0.67 2.33 -5.70
CA SER A 68 2.01 2.88 -5.82
C SER A 68 2.95 2.11 -6.74
N LYS A 69 4.16 2.62 -6.98
CA LYS A 69 5.25 1.82 -7.54
C LYS A 69 6.01 1.17 -6.40
N GLU A 70 6.46 1.98 -5.45
CA GLU A 70 7.14 1.54 -4.24
C GLU A 70 6.29 1.85 -3.02
N MET A 71 6.20 0.89 -2.10
CA MET A 71 5.48 1.04 -0.86
C MET A 71 6.35 0.60 0.31
N GLY A 72 6.52 1.52 1.25
CA GLY A 72 7.12 1.22 2.54
C GLY A 72 6.23 0.33 3.43
N PRO A 73 6.63 0.16 4.70
CA PRO A 73 5.92 -0.70 5.62
C PRO A 73 4.46 -0.26 5.80
N THR A 74 3.54 -1.22 5.76
CA THR A 74 2.11 -0.96 5.75
C THR A 74 1.40 -1.67 6.89
N PHE A 75 0.62 -0.89 7.65
CA PHE A 75 -0.18 -1.32 8.78
C PHE A 75 -1.65 -0.95 8.55
N GLY A 76 -2.49 -1.95 8.27
CA GLY A 76 -3.93 -1.72 8.24
C GLY A 76 -4.70 -2.56 7.24
N ARG A 77 -5.70 -1.94 6.57
CA ARG A 77 -6.68 -2.68 5.78
C ARG A 77 -7.01 -2.03 4.44
N GLY A 78 -7.03 -2.79 3.35
CA GLY A 78 -7.32 -2.15 2.07
C GLY A 78 -6.93 -2.93 0.82
N HIS A 79 -6.74 -2.17 -0.25
CA HIS A 79 -6.21 -2.62 -1.52
C HIS A 79 -4.92 -1.85 -1.79
N PHE A 80 -3.82 -2.57 -2.02
CA PHE A 80 -2.48 -1.99 -2.11
C PHE A 80 -1.77 -2.54 -3.35
N PRO A 81 -2.19 -2.15 -4.56
CA PRO A 81 -1.44 -2.49 -5.76
C PRO A 81 -0.11 -1.72 -5.78
N SER A 82 0.99 -2.44 -5.92
CA SER A 82 2.35 -1.88 -5.99
C SER A 82 3.23 -2.63 -7.00
N GLN A 83 4.42 -2.12 -7.32
CA GLN A 83 5.46 -2.96 -7.94
C GLN A 83 6.26 -3.64 -6.83
N GLU A 84 6.78 -2.85 -5.90
CA GLU A 84 7.49 -3.34 -4.72
C GLU A 84 6.75 -2.96 -3.45
N MET A 85 6.61 -3.92 -2.55
CA MET A 85 6.03 -3.67 -1.24
C MET A 85 6.90 -4.20 -0.12
N GLY A 86 7.15 -3.33 0.84
CA GLY A 86 7.79 -3.69 2.08
C GLY A 86 6.91 -4.52 3.00
N GLN A 87 7.32 -4.58 4.26
CA GLN A 87 6.68 -5.40 5.28
C GLN A 87 5.21 -5.01 5.48
N THR A 88 4.33 -6.00 5.53
CA THR A 88 2.88 -5.78 5.65
C THR A 88 2.30 -6.41 6.89
N PHE A 89 1.53 -5.62 7.63
CA PHE A 89 0.72 -6.04 8.76
C PHE A 89 -0.74 -5.67 8.54
N GLY A 90 -1.61 -6.68 8.46
CA GLY A 90 -3.06 -6.47 8.50
C GLY A 90 -3.87 -7.28 7.50
N ARG A 91 -4.81 -6.63 6.80
CA ARG A 91 -5.77 -7.35 5.95
C ARG A 91 -6.08 -6.69 4.62
N GLY A 92 -6.02 -7.41 3.50
CA GLY A 92 -6.28 -6.75 2.23
C GLY A 92 -6.11 -7.58 0.98
N HIS A 93 -6.07 -6.85 -0.13
CA HIS A 93 -5.67 -7.34 -1.44
C HIS A 93 -4.36 -6.64 -1.79
N PHE A 94 -3.32 -7.40 -2.11
CA PHE A 94 -1.96 -6.90 -2.29
C PHE A 94 -1.37 -7.42 -3.60
N PRO A 95 -1.79 -6.87 -4.75
CA PRO A 95 -1.09 -7.12 -6.00
C PRO A 95 0.30 -6.48 -5.96
N SER A 96 1.36 -7.25 -6.16
CA SER A 96 2.69 -6.69 -6.36
C SER A 96 3.53 -7.51 -7.33
N LYS A 97 4.71 -7.02 -7.71
CA LYS A 97 5.73 -7.88 -8.31
C LYS A 97 6.53 -8.54 -7.19
N GLU A 98 7.07 -7.73 -6.30
CA GLU A 98 7.82 -8.19 -5.14
C GLU A 98 7.09 -7.82 -3.85
N MET A 99 7.06 -8.75 -2.90
CA MET A 99 6.45 -8.53 -1.60
C MET A 99 7.36 -9.02 -0.49
N GLY A 100 7.65 -8.13 0.46
CA GLY A 100 8.33 -8.44 1.69
C GLY A 100 7.51 -9.29 2.66
N PRO A 101 8.02 -9.48 3.89
CA PRO A 101 7.37 -10.32 4.89
C PRO A 101 5.97 -9.85 5.24
N THR A 102 5.05 -10.80 5.39
CA THR A 102 3.62 -10.50 5.57
C THR A 102 3.05 -11.14 6.81
N PHE A 103 2.28 -10.37 7.59
CA PHE A 103 1.59 -10.80 8.79
C PHE A 103 0.10 -10.42 8.71
N GLY A 104 -0.78 -11.42 8.61
CA GLY A 104 -2.23 -11.19 8.67
C GLY A 104 -3.03 -11.99 7.66
N ARG A 105 -3.97 -11.34 6.95
CA ARG A 105 -4.80 -12.07 5.98
C ARG A 105 -5.09 -11.35 4.67
N GLY A 106 -5.15 -12.06 3.57
CA GLY A 106 -5.46 -11.40 2.31
C GLY A 106 -5.48 -12.25 1.07
N HIS A 107 -5.50 -11.54 -0.05
CA HIS A 107 -5.22 -12.07 -1.38
C HIS A 107 -3.90 -11.47 -1.83
N PHE A 108 -3.00 -12.33 -2.31
CA PHE A 108 -1.65 -11.98 -2.66
C PHE A 108 -1.34 -12.52 -4.06
N PRO A 109 -1.71 -11.79 -5.11
CA PRO A 109 -1.11 -11.97 -6.42
C PRO A 109 0.26 -11.28 -6.45
N SER A 110 1.36 -12.03 -6.45
CA SER A 110 2.69 -11.46 -6.71
C SER A 110 3.57 -12.35 -7.58
N GLN A 111 4.72 -11.84 -8.02
CA GLN A 111 5.73 -12.69 -8.66
C GLN A 111 6.59 -13.34 -7.57
N GLU A 112 7.12 -12.53 -6.66
CA GLU A 112 7.91 -12.98 -5.51
C GLU A 112 7.26 -12.59 -4.20
N MET A 113 7.32 -13.47 -3.21
CA MET A 113 6.79 -13.20 -1.88
C MET A 113 7.68 -13.77 -0.77
N GLY A 114 8.03 -12.92 0.18
CA GLY A 114 8.76 -13.29 1.37
C GLY A 114 7.93 -14.11 2.38
N PRO A 115 8.51 -14.39 3.56
CA PRO A 115 7.86 -15.20 4.58
C PRO A 115 6.50 -14.65 5.00
N THR A 116 5.52 -15.54 5.15
CA THR A 116 4.15 -15.16 5.46
C THR A 116 3.64 -15.86 6.72
N PHE A 117 3.01 -15.10 7.61
CA PHE A 117 2.35 -15.58 8.82
C PHE A 117 0.87 -15.19 8.79
N GLY A 118 -0.04 -16.17 8.63
CA GLY A 118 -1.47 -15.94 8.74
C GLY A 118 -2.35 -16.72 7.77
N ARG A 119 -3.27 -16.05 7.06
CA ARG A 119 -4.13 -16.74 6.07
C ARG A 119 -4.33 -15.98 4.78
N GLY A 120 -4.31 -16.67 3.66
CA GLY A 120 -4.64 -16.00 2.40
C GLY A 120 -4.95 -16.91 1.24
N HIS A 121 -5.22 -16.27 0.11
CA HIS A 121 -5.08 -16.90 -1.19
C HIS A 121 -3.89 -16.29 -1.89
N PHE A 122 -3.15 -17.17 -2.56
CA PHE A 122 -1.81 -16.92 -3.02
C PHE A 122 -1.77 -17.30 -4.49
N ARG A 123 -1.49 -16.32 -5.34
CA ARG A 123 -1.08 -16.55 -6.72
C ARG A 123 0.32 -15.98 -6.89
N ILE A 124 1.33 -16.80 -6.61
CA ILE A 124 2.75 -16.40 -6.59
C ILE A 124 3.60 -17.37 -7.39
N GLU A 125 4.59 -16.84 -8.10
CA GLU A 125 5.57 -17.62 -8.87
C GLU A 125 6.67 -18.15 -7.93
N GLU A 126 7.28 -17.29 -7.11
CA GLU A 126 8.29 -17.66 -6.12
C GLU A 126 7.86 -17.29 -4.69
N MET A 127 7.80 -18.28 -3.79
CA MET A 127 7.24 -18.11 -2.44
C MET A 127 8.16 -18.59 -1.33
N GLY A 128 8.41 -17.69 -0.38
CA GLY A 128 9.05 -17.99 0.90
C GLY A 128 8.16 -18.80 1.85
N GLN A 129 8.71 -19.11 3.03
CA GLN A 129 8.04 -19.94 4.03
C GLN A 129 6.69 -19.37 4.46
N THR A 130 5.69 -20.25 4.57
CA THR A 130 4.34 -19.85 4.97
C THR A 130 3.92 -20.58 6.25
N PHE A 131 3.57 -19.83 7.28
CA PHE A 131 3.03 -20.31 8.55
C PHE A 131 1.55 -19.92 8.67
N GLY A 132 0.65 -20.89 8.55
CA GLY A 132 -0.79 -20.68 8.70
C GLY A 132 -1.65 -21.44 7.70
N ARG A 133 -2.73 -20.84 7.16
CA ARG A 133 -3.61 -21.51 6.16
C ARG A 133 -3.67 -20.73 4.85
N GLY A 134 -3.38 -21.39 3.73
CA GLY A 134 -3.40 -20.79 2.40
C GLY A 134 -4.14 -21.63 1.37
N HIS A 135 -4.67 -20.97 0.36
CA HIS A 135 -5.00 -21.58 -0.93
C HIS A 135 -4.03 -21.05 -1.98
N PHE A 136 -3.31 -21.92 -2.68
CA PHE A 136 -2.23 -21.56 -3.60
C PHE A 136 -2.60 -21.91 -5.05
N ARG A 137 -2.27 -21.04 -6.01
CA ARG A 137 -2.50 -21.25 -7.45
C ARG A 137 -1.29 -20.75 -8.26
N GLY A 138 -0.60 -21.63 -8.98
CA GLY A 138 0.59 -21.32 -9.82
C GLY A 138 0.30 -21.12 -11.32
N SER A 139 1.31 -20.61 -12.05
CA SER A 139 1.30 -20.20 -13.48
C SER A 139 1.64 -21.31 -14.48
N ASP A 140 2.39 -22.32 -14.07
CA ASP A 140 2.71 -23.48 -14.89
C ASP A 140 1.46 -24.37 -15.05
N ASP A 141 1.52 -25.33 -15.98
CA ASP A 141 0.69 -26.54 -15.92
C ASP A 141 -0.82 -26.40 -16.20
N LEU A 142 -1.19 -25.30 -16.88
CA LEU A 142 -2.22 -25.24 -17.94
C LEU A 142 -1.82 -25.99 -19.24
N ASN A 143 -0.63 -26.59 -19.33
CA ASN A 143 -0.24 -27.48 -20.43
C ASN A 143 -0.90 -28.85 -20.24
N ASN A 144 -2.10 -28.99 -20.82
CA ASN A 144 -2.58 -30.29 -21.28
C ASN A 144 -2.14 -30.51 -22.73
#